data_AF-A0A450XP85-F1
#
_entry.id   AF-A0A450XP85-F1
#
_cell.length_a   1.000
_cell.length_b   1.000
_cell.length_c   1.000
_cell.angle_alpha   90.00
_cell.angle_beta   90.00
_cell.angle_gamma   90.00
#
_symmetry.space_group_name_H-M   'P 1'
#
loop_
_entity.id
_entity.type
_entity.pdbx_description
1 polymer ?
#
loop_
_entity_poly.entity_id
_entity_poly.type
_entity_poly.pdbx_seq_one_letter_code
_entity_poly.pdbx_strand_id
1 'polypeptide(L)'
;SDQDTGHVLHVAEDRKKANLKAWYASLSGEQIAAIESVSMDMWPAFINATLESIPGAEEKIAFDKFHVAKYLGEAVDKVRREEHKALMAEGRDDLKGSKYTWQYNPQNMKAWAKKGWKRWLSWAVRSRLEPIKKVARM
;
A
#
# COMPACT_ATOMS: atom_id res chain seq x y z
N SER A 1 -13.92 11.18 -9.12
CA SER A 1 -14.30 11.02 -10.54
C SER A 1 -15.44 10.03 -10.62
N ASP A 2 -16.24 10.11 -11.67
CA ASP A 2 -17.16 9.06 -12.06
C ASP A 2 -16.34 7.80 -12.43
N GLN A 3 -16.67 6.66 -11.83
CA GLN A 3 -15.96 5.40 -12.07
C GLN A 3 -16.35 4.73 -13.39
N ASP A 4 -17.55 4.99 -13.91
CA ASP A 4 -18.05 4.37 -15.13
C ASP A 4 -17.49 5.07 -16.36
N THR A 5 -17.49 6.41 -16.35
CA THR A 5 -17.04 7.23 -17.48
C THR A 5 -15.60 7.72 -17.36
N GLY A 6 -15.02 7.67 -16.16
CA GLY A 6 -13.72 8.27 -15.86
C GLY A 6 -13.74 9.80 -15.77
N HIS A 7 -14.91 10.44 -15.88
CA HIS A 7 -15.01 11.90 -15.84
C HIS A 7 -14.63 12.47 -14.47
N VAL A 8 -13.87 13.56 -14.48
CA VAL A 8 -13.52 14.28 -13.26
C VAL A 8 -14.71 15.13 -12.81
N LEU A 9 -15.26 14.81 -11.63
CA LEU A 9 -16.42 15.52 -11.07
C LEU A 9 -16.04 16.82 -10.37
N HIS A 10 -14.81 16.89 -9.84
CA HIS A 10 -14.34 18.05 -9.09
C HIS A 10 -12.82 18.12 -9.07
N VAL A 11 -12.30 19.34 -9.15
CA VAL A 11 -10.88 19.66 -9.00
C VAL A 11 -10.78 20.81 -8.00
N ALA A 12 -9.90 20.66 -7.02
CA ALA A 12 -9.59 21.70 -6.05
C ALA A 12 -8.08 21.89 -5.96
N GLU A 13 -7.66 23.09 -5.60
CA GLU A 13 -6.26 23.39 -5.34
C GLU A 13 -5.81 22.80 -4.02
N ASP A 14 -4.68 22.09 -4.02
CA ASP A 14 -4.16 21.29 -2.91
C ASP A 14 -5.01 20.10 -2.46
N ARG A 15 -4.32 19.13 -1.88
CA ARG A 15 -4.94 18.09 -1.05
C ARG A 15 -5.22 18.68 0.33
N LYS A 16 -6.42 19.18 0.60
CA LYS A 16 -6.81 19.67 1.95
C LYS A 16 -8.15 19.08 2.37
N LYS A 17 -8.28 18.76 3.66
CA LYS A 17 -9.53 18.29 4.28
C LYS A 17 -10.70 19.24 3.97
N ALA A 18 -10.46 20.55 4.08
CA ALA A 18 -11.47 21.58 3.84
C ALA A 18 -12.07 21.53 2.42
N ASN A 19 -11.23 21.30 1.41
CA ASN A 19 -11.69 21.26 0.02
C ASN A 19 -12.61 20.07 -0.24
N LEU A 20 -12.24 18.89 0.27
CA LEU A 20 -13.07 17.70 0.11
C LEU A 20 -14.41 17.84 0.85
N LYS A 21 -14.41 18.43 2.05
CA LYS A 21 -15.66 18.74 2.78
C LYS A 21 -16.53 19.76 2.03
N ALA A 22 -15.92 20.80 1.45
CA ALA A 22 -16.65 21.78 0.65
C ALA A 22 -17.31 21.12 -0.58
N TRP A 23 -16.63 20.17 -1.23
CA TRP A 23 -17.22 19.41 -2.31
C TRP A 23 -18.39 18.54 -1.84
N TYR A 24 -18.24 17.77 -0.76
CA TYR A 24 -19.37 17.00 -0.21
C TYR A 24 -20.57 17.89 0.16
N ALA A 25 -20.32 19.07 0.74
CA ALA A 25 -21.37 20.03 1.07
C ALA A 25 -22.09 20.61 -0.16
N SER A 26 -21.48 20.53 -1.35
CA SER A 26 -22.10 20.95 -2.61
C SER A 26 -23.04 19.90 -3.21
N LEU A 27 -22.99 18.65 -2.72
CA LEU A 27 -23.86 17.57 -3.17
C LEU A 27 -25.21 17.65 -2.46
N SER A 28 -26.27 17.29 -3.18
CA SER A 28 -27.60 17.12 -2.57
C SER A 28 -27.62 15.94 -1.60
N GLY A 29 -28.59 15.95 -0.68
CA GLY A 29 -28.79 14.83 0.26
C GLY A 29 -29.03 13.50 -0.44
N GLU A 30 -29.73 13.51 -1.58
CA GLU A 30 -29.94 12.32 -2.42
C GLU A 30 -28.63 11.78 -2.99
N GLN A 31 -27.76 12.66 -3.51
CA GLN A 31 -26.44 12.26 -4.01
C GLN A 31 -25.57 11.69 -2.90
N ILE A 32 -25.58 12.29 -1.70
CA ILE A 32 -24.83 11.80 -0.54
C ILE A 32 -25.34 10.42 -0.11
N ALA A 33 -26.66 10.23 -0.06
CA ALA A 33 -27.28 8.95 0.29
C ALA A 33 -26.98 7.85 -0.73
N ALA A 34 -26.86 8.22 -2.02
CA ALA A 34 -26.53 7.30 -3.11
C ALA A 34 -25.05 6.87 -3.16
N ILE A 35 -24.16 7.45 -2.35
CA ILE A 35 -22.77 7.01 -2.27
C ILE A 35 -22.71 5.64 -1.59
N GLU A 36 -22.36 4.61 -2.37
CA GLU A 36 -22.18 3.24 -1.90
C GLU A 36 -20.74 2.94 -1.46
N SER A 37 -19.75 3.54 -2.12
CA SER A 37 -18.34 3.38 -1.78
C SER A 37 -17.53 4.64 -2.08
N VAL A 38 -16.43 4.83 -1.35
CA VAL A 38 -15.48 5.91 -1.55
C VAL A 38 -14.09 5.32 -1.66
N SER A 39 -13.60 5.16 -2.89
CA SER A 39 -12.22 4.74 -3.15
C SER A 39 -11.25 5.90 -2.93
N MET A 40 -10.34 5.78 -1.98
CA MET A 40 -9.42 6.86 -1.61
C MET A 40 -8.02 6.36 -1.20
N ASP A 41 -7.09 7.31 -1.10
CA ASP A 41 -5.81 7.08 -0.44
C ASP A 41 -5.98 6.95 1.09
N MET A 42 -4.95 6.45 1.79
CA MET A 42 -4.97 6.31 3.26
C MET A 42 -4.58 7.60 3.98
N TRP A 43 -4.75 8.78 3.37
CA TRP A 43 -4.34 10.02 4.01
C TRP A 43 -5.35 10.48 5.07
N PRO A 44 -4.93 10.75 6.33
CA PRO A 44 -5.88 11.06 7.41
C PRO A 44 -6.82 12.24 7.15
N ALA A 45 -6.37 13.23 6.35
CA ALA A 45 -7.21 14.36 6.00
C ALA A 45 -8.45 13.95 5.17
N PHE A 46 -8.29 13.00 4.23
CA PHE A 46 -9.38 12.54 3.37
C PHE A 46 -10.29 11.53 4.06
N ILE A 47 -9.69 10.65 4.88
CA ILE A 47 -10.43 9.76 5.77
C ILE A 47 -11.35 10.59 6.66
N ASN A 48 -10.80 11.55 7.41
CA ASN A 48 -11.58 12.37 8.34
C ASN A 48 -12.60 13.26 7.62
N ALA A 49 -12.26 13.82 6.44
CA ALA A 49 -13.25 14.56 5.65
C ALA A 49 -14.47 13.70 5.30
N THR A 50 -14.23 12.44 4.91
CA THR A 50 -15.30 11.52 4.49
C THR A 50 -16.10 11.02 5.67
N LEU A 51 -15.43 10.61 6.76
CA LEU A 51 -16.09 10.21 8.02
C LEU A 51 -17.04 11.28 8.56
N GLU A 52 -16.65 12.55 8.45
CA GLU A 52 -17.45 13.68 8.95
C GLU A 52 -18.57 14.12 8.00
N SER A 53 -18.55 13.71 6.73
CA SER A 53 -19.47 14.23 5.70
C SER A 53 -20.43 13.19 5.13
N ILE A 54 -20.06 11.90 5.19
CA ILE A 54 -20.83 10.80 4.59
C ILE A 54 -21.42 9.91 5.69
N PRO A 55 -22.76 9.74 5.75
CA PRO A 55 -23.39 8.79 6.66
C PRO A 55 -22.91 7.36 6.39
N GLY A 56 -22.51 6.65 7.45
CA GLY A 56 -21.99 5.28 7.37
C GLY A 56 -20.65 5.17 6.64
N ALA A 57 -19.87 6.25 6.57
CA ALA A 57 -18.59 6.29 5.85
C ALA A 57 -17.62 5.13 6.19
N GLU A 58 -17.58 4.67 7.44
CA GLU A 58 -16.69 3.59 7.88
C GLU A 58 -16.85 2.31 7.06
N GLU A 59 -18.07 2.00 6.64
CA GLU A 59 -18.39 0.82 5.83
C GLU A 59 -18.19 1.06 4.32
N LYS A 60 -18.12 2.32 3.91
CA LYS A 60 -18.07 2.75 2.51
C LYS A 60 -16.65 3.04 2.03
N ILE A 61 -15.72 3.38 2.93
CA ILE A 61 -14.34 3.71 2.56
C ILE A 61 -13.62 2.46 2.08
N ALA A 62 -13.14 2.50 0.84
CA ALA A 62 -12.28 1.50 0.25
C ALA A 62 -10.89 2.11 0.00
N PHE A 63 -9.86 1.54 0.63
CA PHE A 63 -8.50 2.01 0.37
C PHE A 63 -7.98 1.48 -0.96
N ASP A 64 -7.46 2.39 -1.77
CA ASP A 64 -6.90 2.06 -3.06
C ASP A 64 -5.73 1.06 -2.94
N LYS A 65 -5.80 0.00 -3.75
CA LYS A 65 -4.86 -1.13 -3.73
C LYS A 65 -3.41 -0.72 -3.98
N PHE A 66 -3.18 0.32 -4.78
CA PHE A 66 -1.82 0.76 -5.10
C PHE A 66 -1.15 1.36 -3.86
N HIS A 67 -1.86 2.18 -3.09
CA HIS A 67 -1.34 2.73 -1.85
C HIS A 67 -1.07 1.65 -0.81
N VAL A 68 -2.00 0.69 -0.63
CA VAL A 68 -1.82 -0.45 0.28
C VAL A 68 -0.56 -1.24 -0.08
N ALA A 69 -0.41 -1.64 -1.35
CA ALA A 69 0.75 -2.38 -1.81
C ALA A 69 2.06 -1.59 -1.66
N LYS A 70 2.02 -0.28 -1.93
CA LYS A 70 3.16 0.62 -1.75
C LYS A 70 3.63 0.67 -0.30
N TYR A 71 2.73 0.91 0.65
CA TYR A 71 3.08 0.95 2.09
C TYR A 71 3.66 -0.38 2.57
N LEU A 72 3.09 -1.50 2.15
CA LEU A 72 3.63 -2.82 2.46
C LEU A 72 5.04 -2.99 1.89
N GLY A 73 5.25 -2.62 0.62
CA GLY A 73 6.56 -2.68 -0.03
C GLY A 73 7.63 -1.80 0.64
N GLU A 74 7.25 -0.61 1.09
CA GLU A 74 8.13 0.31 1.85
C GLU A 74 8.49 -0.25 3.23
N ALA A 75 7.52 -0.82 3.95
CA ALA A 75 7.76 -1.47 5.24
C ALA A 75 8.73 -2.65 5.11
N VAL A 76 8.54 -3.50 4.09
CA VAL A 76 9.45 -4.62 3.81
C VAL A 76 10.85 -4.14 3.44
N ASP A 77 11.00 -3.11 2.60
CA ASP A 77 12.32 -2.57 2.26
C ASP A 77 13.01 -1.93 3.46
N LYS A 78 12.25 -1.30 4.38
CA LYS A 78 12.82 -0.74 5.61
C LYS A 78 13.48 -1.82 6.46
N VAL A 79 12.75 -2.88 6.81
CA VAL A 79 13.30 -4.00 7.60
C VAL A 79 14.47 -4.65 6.86
N ARG A 80 14.34 -4.89 5.55
CA ARG A 80 15.43 -5.46 4.74
C ARG A 80 16.70 -4.60 4.78
N ARG A 81 16.59 -3.27 4.77
CA ARG A 81 17.74 -2.36 4.87
C ARG A 81 18.42 -2.45 6.24
N GLU A 82 17.62 -2.49 7.31
CA GLU A 82 18.12 -2.62 8.69
C GLU A 82 18.88 -3.95 8.85
N GLU A 83 18.28 -5.06 8.44
CA GLU A 83 18.91 -6.39 8.46
C GLU A 83 20.16 -6.46 7.56
N HIS A 84 20.10 -5.85 6.38
CA HIS A 84 21.25 -5.82 5.46
C HIS A 84 22.44 -5.07 6.09
N LYS A 85 22.18 -3.94 6.76
CA LYS A 85 23.23 -3.18 7.43
C LYS A 85 23.86 -3.98 8.57
N ALA A 86 23.05 -4.68 9.37
CA ALA A 86 23.53 -5.54 10.45
C ALA A 86 24.40 -6.68 9.92
N LEU A 87 23.93 -7.41 8.89
CA LEU A 87 24.71 -8.49 8.27
C LEU A 87 26.02 -8.00 7.64
N MET A 88 26.00 -6.86 6.94
CA MET A 88 27.22 -6.32 6.34
C MET A 88 28.27 -5.97 7.41
N ALA A 89 27.86 -5.55 8.61
CA ALA A 89 28.77 -5.31 9.74
C ALA A 89 29.40 -6.60 10.28
N GLU A 90 28.74 -7.75 10.11
CA GLU A 90 29.25 -9.09 10.43
C GLU A 90 30.08 -9.70 9.28
N GLY A 91 30.33 -8.96 8.20
CA GLY A 91 31.02 -9.48 7.00
C GLY A 91 30.16 -10.40 6.13
N ARG A 92 28.84 -10.35 6.31
CA ARG A 92 27.86 -11.20 5.64
C ARG A 92 27.08 -10.41 4.59
N ASP A 93 27.04 -10.92 3.35
CA ASP A 93 26.41 -10.25 2.22
C ASP A 93 25.09 -10.89 1.76
N ASP A 94 24.46 -11.71 2.60
CA ASP A 94 23.29 -12.54 2.25
C ASP A 94 22.13 -11.76 1.59
N LEU A 95 21.94 -10.50 1.95
CA LEU A 95 20.86 -9.63 1.45
C LEU A 95 21.26 -8.74 0.27
N LYS A 96 22.52 -8.79 -0.17
CA LYS A 96 23.03 -7.98 -1.28
C LYS A 96 22.25 -8.29 -2.56
N GLY A 97 21.75 -7.25 -3.23
CA GLY A 97 20.96 -7.38 -4.45
C GLY A 97 19.57 -8.00 -4.27
N SER A 98 19.14 -8.31 -3.04
CA SER A 98 17.87 -9.01 -2.82
C SER A 98 16.63 -8.10 -2.92
N LYS A 99 16.75 -6.77 -2.89
CA LYS A 99 15.63 -5.82 -2.78
C LYS A 99 14.41 -6.17 -3.64
N TYR A 100 14.60 -6.30 -4.95
CA TYR A 100 13.49 -6.52 -5.88
C TYR A 100 12.82 -7.88 -5.71
N THR A 101 13.56 -8.88 -5.22
CA THR A 101 13.04 -10.22 -4.90
C THR A 101 11.88 -10.14 -3.91
N TRP A 102 11.95 -9.25 -2.92
CA TRP A 102 10.93 -9.06 -1.88
C TRP A 102 9.69 -8.28 -2.32
N GLN A 103 9.80 -7.47 -3.38
CA GLN A 103 8.74 -6.55 -3.83
C GLN A 103 8.00 -7.08 -5.07
N TYR A 104 8.45 -8.20 -5.63
CA TYR A 104 7.92 -8.70 -6.88
C TYR A 104 6.77 -9.67 -6.64
N ASN A 105 5.67 -9.50 -7.36
CA ASN A 105 4.59 -10.49 -7.36
C ASN A 105 5.07 -11.80 -8.01
N PRO A 106 5.10 -12.94 -7.28
CA PRO A 106 5.55 -14.23 -7.83
C PRO A 106 4.83 -14.69 -9.09
N GLN A 107 3.56 -14.31 -9.27
CA GLN A 107 2.76 -14.65 -10.44
C GLN A 107 3.25 -13.94 -11.71
N ASN A 108 3.86 -12.76 -11.56
CA ASN A 108 4.38 -11.96 -12.67
C ASN A 108 5.90 -12.14 -12.88
N MET A 109 6.56 -12.97 -12.06
CA MET A 109 8.01 -13.16 -12.12
C MET A 109 8.44 -13.88 -13.42
N LYS A 110 9.39 -13.29 -14.14
CA LYS A 110 10.16 -13.99 -15.19
C LYS A 110 10.89 -15.21 -14.59
N ALA A 111 11.14 -16.24 -15.41
CA ALA A 111 11.72 -17.50 -14.95
C ALA A 111 13.04 -17.34 -14.16
N TRP A 112 13.93 -16.44 -14.59
CA TRP A 112 15.19 -16.15 -13.90
C TRP A 112 14.96 -15.49 -12.52
N ALA A 113 13.99 -14.57 -12.43
CA ALA A 113 13.61 -13.93 -11.16
C ALA A 113 12.98 -14.95 -10.21
N LYS A 114 12.15 -15.86 -10.73
CA LYS A 114 11.58 -16.98 -9.97
C LYS A 114 12.66 -17.93 -9.42
N LYS A 115 13.74 -18.18 -10.17
CA LYS A 115 14.90 -18.94 -9.70
C LYS A 115 15.63 -18.21 -8.56
N GLY A 116 15.81 -16.89 -8.68
CA GLY A 116 16.36 -16.03 -7.63
C GLY A 116 15.49 -16.04 -6.36
N TRP A 117 14.17 -15.87 -6.51
CA TRP A 117 13.20 -15.95 -5.43
C TRP A 117 13.25 -17.29 -4.70
N LYS A 118 13.25 -18.42 -5.42
CA LYS A 118 13.35 -19.76 -4.79
C LYS A 118 14.65 -19.93 -4.01
N ARG A 119 15.78 -19.44 -4.52
CA ARG A 119 17.07 -19.48 -3.80
C ARG A 119 17.00 -18.64 -2.53
N TRP A 120 16.49 -17.41 -2.63
CA TRP A 120 16.31 -16.51 -1.51
C TRP A 120 15.36 -17.12 -0.46
N LEU A 121 14.19 -17.62 -0.85
CA LEU A 121 13.21 -18.23 0.04
C LEU A 121 13.78 -19.46 0.76
N SER A 122 14.52 -20.30 0.04
CA SER A 122 15.20 -21.47 0.62
C SER A 122 16.22 -21.09 1.69
N TRP A 123 16.97 -20.00 1.48
CA TRP A 123 17.85 -19.42 2.50
C TRP A 123 17.04 -18.81 3.66
N ALA A 124 16.01 -18.01 3.37
CA ALA A 124 15.24 -17.26 4.34
C ALA A 124 14.52 -18.17 5.36
N VAL A 125 13.92 -19.28 4.89
CA VAL A 125 13.28 -20.28 5.76
C VAL A 125 14.26 -20.96 6.72
N ARG A 126 15.56 -21.00 6.36
CA ARG A 126 16.65 -21.56 7.18
C ARG A 126 17.50 -20.48 7.85
N SER A 127 17.13 -19.20 7.72
CA SER A 127 17.87 -18.10 8.30
C SER A 127 17.80 -18.14 9.82
N ARG A 128 18.90 -17.72 10.47
CA ARG A 128 18.94 -17.46 11.91
C ARG A 128 18.34 -16.10 12.29
N LEU A 129 18.01 -15.28 11.29
CA LEU A 129 17.34 -14.00 11.46
C LEU A 129 15.84 -14.24 11.58
N GLU A 130 15.31 -14.20 12.80
CA GLU A 130 13.90 -14.46 13.10
C GLU A 130 12.92 -13.54 12.32
N PRO A 131 13.18 -12.23 12.13
CA PRO A 131 12.32 -11.39 11.28
C PRO A 131 12.19 -11.93 9.85
N ILE A 132 13.31 -12.38 9.26
CA ILE A 132 13.36 -12.89 7.88
C ILE A 132 12.65 -14.24 7.77
N LYS A 133 12.88 -15.11 8.74
CA LYS A 133 12.25 -16.44 8.79
C LYS A 133 10.73 -16.35 8.97
N LYS A 134 10.24 -15.37 9.73
CA LYS A 134 8.80 -15.10 9.89
C LYS A 134 8.18 -14.66 8.57
N VAL A 135 8.79 -13.69 7.86
CA VAL A 135 8.32 -13.23 6.55
C VAL A 135 8.29 -14.36 5.51
N ALA A 136 9.28 -15.26 5.54
CA ALA A 136 9.36 -16.39 4.61
C ALA A 136 8.30 -17.48 4.81
N ARG A 137 7.54 -17.44 5.91
CA ARG A 137 6.54 -18.45 6.30
C ARG A 137 5.09 -17.95 6.24
N MET A 138 4.89 -16.66 5.96
CA MET A 138 3.58 -16.06 5.70
C MET A 138 3.10 -16.41 4.29
#